data_AF-A0A914WF14-F1
#
_entry.id   AF-A0A914WF14-F1
#
_cell.length_a   1.000
_cell.length_b   1.000
_cell.length_c   1.000
_cell.angle_alpha   90.00
_cell.angle_beta   90.00
_cell.angle_gamma   90.00
#
_symmetry.space_group_name_H-M   'P 1'
#
loop_
_entity.id
_entity.type
_entity.pdbx_description
1 polymer ?
#
loop_
_entity_poly.entity_id
_entity_poly.type
_entity_poly.pdbx_seq_one_letter_code
_entity_poly.pdbx_strand_id
1 'polypeptide(L)'
;METCQLDLQGIQLQVCDCPGENTACPRDDSTSAIILGKRHQFCTPVELNICEEGDVASEVFQNFRQEFFCVCPEHTRPRSAVRRHDQTTVQYTCETPTACPAEGLCAVREHGQTADGQLTSTFRTLCDCPERAVCRMMEESVIVKGRQEEHGYCVE
;
A
#
# COMPACT_ATOMS: atom_id res chain seq x y z
N MET A 1 2.35 -2.36 -15.39
CA MET A 1 0.91 -2.57 -15.66
C MET A 1 0.11 -1.67 -14.74
N GLU A 2 -0.95 -1.01 -15.21
CA GLU A 2 -1.59 0.11 -14.51
C GLU A 2 -2.98 -0.22 -13.98
N THR A 3 -3.27 0.13 -12.72
CA THR A 3 -4.62 0.00 -12.17
C THR A 3 -5.56 1.07 -12.75
N CYS A 4 -6.68 0.66 -13.36
CA CYS A 4 -7.74 1.57 -13.80
C CYS A 4 -8.86 1.75 -12.77
N GLN A 5 -9.07 0.76 -11.89
CA GLN A 5 -10.03 0.84 -10.79
C GLN A 5 -9.50 0.10 -9.55
N LEU A 6 -9.74 0.67 -8.37
CA LEU A 6 -9.34 0.12 -7.08
C LEU A 6 -10.56 -0.06 -6.18
N ASP A 7 -10.70 -1.23 -5.56
CA ASP A 7 -11.66 -1.46 -4.48
C ASP A 7 -10.98 -1.25 -3.12
N LEU A 8 -11.43 -0.21 -2.41
CA LEU A 8 -11.07 0.05 -1.03
C LEU A 8 -12.26 -0.23 -0.13
N GLN A 9 -12.32 -1.44 0.43
CA GLN A 9 -13.33 -1.83 1.43
C GLN A 9 -14.77 -1.64 0.94
N GLY A 10 -15.03 -1.98 -0.32
CA GLY A 10 -16.34 -1.85 -0.97
C GLY A 10 -16.56 -0.52 -1.69
N ILE A 11 -15.62 0.43 -1.59
CA ILE A 11 -15.65 1.68 -2.35
C ILE A 11 -14.83 1.50 -3.63
N GLN A 12 -15.48 1.60 -4.78
CA GLN A 12 -14.84 1.56 -6.09
C GLN A 12 -14.32 2.94 -6.47
N LEU A 13 -13.00 3.08 -6.57
CA LEU A 13 -12.33 4.29 -7.03
C LEU A 13 -11.86 4.11 -8.47
N GLN A 14 -12.34 4.95 -9.38
CA GLN A 14 -11.81 5.02 -10.74
C GLN A 14 -10.51 5.83 -10.73
N VAL A 15 -9.43 5.22 -11.23
CA VAL A 15 -8.07 5.79 -11.22
C VAL A 15 -7.76 6.42 -12.58
N CYS A 16 -8.05 5.72 -13.67
CA CYS A 16 -7.87 6.20 -15.03
C CYS A 16 -8.82 5.51 -16.01
N ASP A 17 -8.95 6.08 -17.20
CA ASP A 17 -9.61 5.44 -18.33
C ASP A 17 -8.66 4.49 -19.06
N CYS A 18 -9.20 3.39 -19.59
CA CYS A 18 -8.41 2.45 -20.38
C CYS A 18 -8.07 3.00 -21.77
N PRO A 19 -6.87 2.69 -22.30
CA PRO A 19 -6.51 3.08 -23.65
C PRO A 19 -7.29 2.27 -24.69
N GLY A 20 -7.65 2.90 -25.82
CA GLY A 20 -8.32 2.25 -26.95
C GLY A 20 -9.72 2.80 -27.22
N GLU A 21 -10.49 2.11 -28.07
CA GLU A 21 -11.86 2.53 -28.43
C GLU A 21 -12.85 2.35 -27.27
N ASN A 22 -12.64 1.35 -26.41
CA ASN A 22 -13.41 1.16 -25.19
C ASN A 22 -12.60 1.66 -23.99
N THR A 23 -12.97 2.82 -23.46
CA THR A 23 -12.26 3.49 -22.37
C THR A 23 -12.68 2.99 -20.98
N ALA A 24 -13.71 2.15 -20.89
CA ALA A 24 -14.19 1.63 -19.62
C ALA A 24 -13.22 0.60 -19.02
N CYS A 25 -12.97 0.72 -17.72
CA CYS A 25 -12.22 -0.29 -16.97
C CYS A 25 -13.02 -1.62 -16.95
N PRO A 26 -12.44 -2.73 -17.46
CA PRO A 26 -13.13 -4.02 -17.51
C PRO A 26 -13.44 -4.53 -16.10
N ARG A 27 -14.39 -5.46 -15.95
CA ARG A 27 -14.85 -5.95 -14.63
C ARG A 27 -14.80 -7.47 -14.50
N ASP A 28 -14.18 -8.13 -15.46
CA ASP A 28 -13.99 -9.58 -15.41
C ASP A 28 -12.84 -9.96 -14.47
N ASP A 29 -12.84 -11.24 -14.05
CA ASP A 29 -11.84 -11.74 -13.12
C ASP A 29 -10.44 -11.81 -13.76
N SER A 30 -10.35 -11.97 -15.09
CA SER A 30 -9.07 -12.10 -15.81
C SER A 30 -8.25 -10.80 -15.83
N THR A 31 -8.92 -9.67 -15.66
CA THR A 31 -8.34 -8.34 -15.58
C THR A 31 -8.26 -7.83 -14.14
N SER A 32 -8.46 -8.70 -13.16
CA SER A 32 -8.46 -8.36 -11.73
C SER A 32 -7.36 -9.11 -10.96
N ALA A 33 -6.81 -8.49 -9.93
CA ALA A 33 -5.91 -9.15 -8.98
C ALA A 33 -6.13 -8.63 -7.56
N ILE A 34 -5.97 -9.51 -6.57
CA ILE A 34 -5.91 -9.10 -5.16
C ILE A 34 -4.45 -8.82 -4.81
N ILE A 35 -4.14 -7.56 -4.53
CA ILE A 35 -2.80 -7.13 -4.15
C ILE A 35 -2.90 -6.44 -2.80
N LEU A 36 -2.21 -6.96 -1.79
CA LEU A 36 -2.25 -6.46 -0.40
C LEU A 36 -3.68 -6.36 0.17
N GLY A 37 -4.50 -7.36 -0.13
CA GLY A 37 -5.90 -7.44 0.33
C GLY A 37 -6.84 -6.43 -0.34
N LYS A 38 -6.38 -5.71 -1.37
CA LYS A 38 -7.19 -4.80 -2.18
C LYS A 38 -7.42 -5.39 -3.56
N ARG A 39 -8.62 -5.25 -4.11
CA ARG A 39 -8.89 -5.66 -5.48
C ARG A 39 -8.48 -4.55 -6.43
N HIS A 40 -7.51 -4.84 -7.28
CA HIS A 40 -7.08 -3.98 -8.37
C HIS A 40 -7.65 -4.50 -9.68
N GLN A 41 -8.11 -3.57 -10.52
CA GLN A 41 -8.61 -3.85 -11.86
C GLN A 41 -7.70 -3.17 -12.89
N PHE A 42 -7.44 -3.87 -13.99
CA PHE A 42 -6.47 -3.47 -15.02
C PHE A 42 -7.12 -3.45 -16.39
N CYS A 43 -6.56 -2.70 -17.33
CA CYS A 43 -7.10 -2.60 -18.69
C CYS A 43 -6.81 -3.82 -19.57
N THR A 44 -5.88 -4.67 -19.15
CA THR A 44 -5.47 -5.88 -19.86
C THR A 44 -5.46 -7.06 -18.90
N PRO A 45 -5.58 -8.31 -19.39
CA PRO A 45 -5.45 -9.49 -18.56
C PRO A 45 -4.19 -9.44 -17.71
N VAL A 46 -4.32 -9.87 -16.46
CA VAL A 46 -3.26 -9.74 -15.46
C VAL A 46 -2.44 -11.01 -15.42
N GLU A 47 -1.16 -10.88 -15.76
CA GLU A 47 -0.14 -11.90 -15.51
C GLU A 47 0.98 -11.25 -14.70
N LEU A 48 0.83 -11.23 -13.37
CA LEU A 48 1.86 -10.73 -12.46
C LEU A 48 2.73 -11.88 -11.97
N ASN A 49 4.04 -11.75 -12.18
CA ASN A 49 5.03 -12.65 -11.60
C ASN A 49 5.19 -12.38 -10.09
N ILE A 50 5.75 -13.35 -9.38
CA ILE A 50 6.17 -13.18 -7.99
C ILE A 50 7.55 -12.51 -7.97
N CYS A 51 7.72 -11.48 -7.14
CA CYS A 51 8.99 -10.78 -6.96
C CYS A 51 10.01 -11.62 -6.18
N GLU A 52 11.30 -11.40 -6.38
CA GLU A 52 12.34 -11.81 -5.42
C GLU A 52 12.43 -10.81 -4.24
N GLU A 53 13.08 -11.21 -3.15
CA GLU A 53 13.37 -10.28 -2.07
C GLU A 53 14.32 -9.18 -2.55
N GLY A 54 13.97 -7.92 -2.29
CA GLY A 54 14.71 -6.74 -2.75
C GLY A 54 14.21 -6.17 -4.09
N ASP A 55 13.33 -6.86 -4.80
CA ASP A 55 12.73 -6.35 -6.04
C ASP A 55 11.70 -5.24 -5.79
N VAL A 56 11.63 -4.28 -6.72
CA VAL A 56 10.59 -3.25 -6.72
C VAL A 56 9.29 -3.86 -7.26
N ALA A 57 8.31 -4.04 -6.38
CA ALA A 57 7.00 -4.59 -6.72
C ALA A 57 6.10 -3.59 -7.45
N SER A 58 6.12 -2.33 -6.99
CA SER A 58 5.26 -1.28 -7.56
C SER A 58 5.79 0.12 -7.34
N GLU A 59 5.30 1.04 -8.16
CA GLU A 59 5.53 2.47 -8.08
C GLU A 59 4.20 3.22 -7.95
N VAL A 60 4.12 4.11 -6.96
CA VAL A 60 2.96 5.01 -6.77
C VAL A 60 3.39 6.43 -7.09
N PHE A 61 2.67 7.05 -8.01
CA PHE A 61 2.88 8.43 -8.45
C PHE A 61 1.95 9.38 -7.67
N GLN A 62 2.29 10.67 -7.62
CA GLN A 62 1.55 11.70 -6.86
C GLN A 62 0.04 11.79 -7.14
N ASN A 63 -0.43 11.33 -8.30
CA ASN A 63 -1.84 11.32 -8.69
C ASN A 63 -2.56 10.01 -8.37
N PHE A 64 -2.06 9.22 -7.41
CA PHE A 64 -2.57 7.89 -7.04
C PHE A 64 -2.53 6.84 -8.16
N ARG A 65 -1.91 7.17 -9.30
CA ARG A 65 -1.57 6.19 -10.33
C ARG A 65 -0.58 5.22 -9.73
N GLN A 66 -0.83 3.94 -9.90
CA GLN A 66 0.05 2.88 -9.41
C GLN A 66 0.37 1.92 -10.54
N GLU A 67 1.67 1.73 -10.76
CA GLU A 67 2.19 0.73 -11.69
C GLU A 67 2.71 -0.47 -10.90
N PHE A 68 2.25 -1.66 -11.28
CA PHE A 68 2.73 -2.93 -10.75
C PHE A 68 3.68 -3.60 -11.74
N PHE A 69 4.76 -4.17 -11.19
CA PHE A 69 5.77 -4.94 -11.91
C PHE A 69 5.72 -6.43 -11.52
N CYS A 70 5.48 -6.72 -10.24
CA CYS A 70 5.35 -8.06 -9.69
C CYS A 70 4.58 -8.01 -8.35
N VAL A 71 4.26 -9.18 -7.78
CA VAL A 71 3.59 -9.31 -6.47
C VAL A 71 4.58 -9.89 -5.45
N CYS A 72 4.65 -9.28 -4.27
CA CYS A 72 5.48 -9.81 -3.19
C CYS A 72 4.96 -11.17 -2.72
N PRO A 73 5.83 -12.18 -2.52
CA PRO A 73 5.43 -13.46 -1.94
C PRO A 73 4.87 -13.29 -0.53
N GLU A 74 4.02 -14.22 -0.07
CA GLU A 74 3.26 -14.12 1.20
C GLU A 74 4.12 -13.85 2.45
N HIS A 75 5.39 -14.28 2.45
CA HIS A 75 6.34 -14.08 3.55
C HIS A 75 7.12 -12.76 3.49
N THR A 76 6.92 -11.99 2.43
CA THR A 76 7.48 -10.65 2.26
C THR A 76 6.34 -9.64 2.15
N ARG A 77 6.65 -8.36 2.37
CA ARG A 77 5.67 -7.31 2.12
C ARG A 77 6.29 -6.13 1.41
N PRO A 78 5.53 -5.44 0.56
CA PRO A 78 5.98 -4.22 -0.06
C PRO A 78 6.19 -3.16 1.02
N ARG A 79 7.44 -2.77 1.22
CA ARG A 79 7.83 -1.67 2.10
C ARG A 79 8.22 -0.47 1.24
N SER A 80 7.82 0.73 1.64
CA SER A 80 8.21 1.95 0.93
C SER A 80 9.71 2.21 1.16
N ALA A 81 10.56 1.84 0.20
CA ALA A 81 12.01 1.90 0.40
C ALA A 81 12.59 3.27 0.02
N VAL A 82 12.08 3.93 -1.04
CA VAL A 82 12.71 5.15 -1.57
C VAL A 82 11.67 6.07 -2.22
N ARG A 83 11.60 7.33 -1.78
CA ARG A 83 11.09 8.40 -2.65
C ARG A 83 12.15 8.63 -3.71
N ARG A 84 11.82 8.46 -4.98
CA ARG A 84 12.77 8.79 -6.07
C ARG A 84 13.18 10.26 -5.96
N HIS A 85 14.28 10.61 -6.62
CA HIS A 85 14.94 11.93 -6.52
C HIS A 85 14.02 13.11 -6.88
N ASP A 86 12.90 12.85 -7.57
CA ASP A 86 11.83 13.79 -7.93
C ASP A 86 10.81 14.04 -6.82
N GLN A 87 10.87 13.27 -5.71
CA GLN A 87 9.94 13.30 -4.57
C GLN A 87 8.47 13.05 -4.91
N THR A 88 8.17 12.70 -6.16
CA THR A 88 6.81 12.51 -6.69
C THR A 88 6.44 11.04 -6.87
N THR A 89 7.43 10.15 -6.83
CA THR A 89 7.25 8.71 -7.00
C THR A 89 7.71 7.97 -5.74
N VAL A 90 6.87 7.08 -5.24
CA VAL A 90 7.19 6.17 -4.12
C VAL A 90 7.36 4.76 -4.66
N GLN A 91 8.53 4.17 -4.44
CA GLN A 91 8.78 2.77 -4.78
C GLN A 91 8.47 1.86 -3.59
N TYR A 92 7.83 0.73 -3.88
CA TYR A 92 7.56 -0.33 -2.94
C TYR A 92 8.38 -1.56 -3.29
N THR A 93 9.26 -1.95 -2.37
CA THR A 93 10.18 -3.08 -2.52
C THR A 93 9.72 -4.25 -1.66
N CYS A 94 9.79 -5.47 -2.17
CA CYS A 94 9.49 -6.66 -1.37
C CYS A 94 10.61 -6.90 -0.36
N GLU A 95 10.30 -6.81 0.92
CA GLU A 95 11.24 -7.06 2.00
C GLU A 95 10.69 -8.12 2.95
N THR A 96 11.55 -8.98 3.49
CA THR A 96 11.20 -9.84 4.62
C THR A 96 10.89 -8.94 5.82
N PRO A 97 9.71 -9.07 6.45
CA PRO A 97 9.35 -8.29 7.61
C PRO A 97 10.34 -8.53 8.75
N THR A 98 10.89 -7.46 9.31
CA THR A 98 11.67 -7.58 10.53
C THR A 98 10.73 -7.94 11.68
N ALA A 99 11.11 -8.88 12.54
CA ALA A 99 10.31 -9.19 13.73
C ALA A 99 10.31 -8.01 14.72
N CYS A 100 9.15 -7.71 15.30
CA CYS A 100 9.04 -6.73 16.37
C CYS A 100 9.67 -7.28 17.67
N PRO A 101 10.22 -6.41 18.52
CA PRO A 101 10.37 -6.74 19.94
C PRO A 101 9.03 -7.15 20.55
N ALA A 102 9.04 -7.96 21.61
CA ALA A 102 7.83 -8.23 22.39
C ALA A 102 7.21 -6.90 22.87
N GLU A 103 5.89 -6.74 22.67
CA GLU A 103 5.14 -5.51 22.94
C GLU A 103 5.65 -4.25 22.20
N GLY A 104 6.44 -4.43 21.14
CA GLY A 104 7.06 -3.35 20.39
C GLY A 104 6.08 -2.57 19.50
N LEU A 105 6.49 -1.36 19.12
CA LEU A 105 5.80 -0.54 18.11
C LEU A 105 5.83 -1.26 16.76
N CYS A 106 4.66 -1.67 16.28
CA CYS A 106 4.49 -2.48 15.07
C CYS A 106 3.95 -1.69 13.88
N ALA A 107 3.26 -0.57 14.11
CA ALA A 107 2.74 0.29 13.05
C ALA A 107 2.61 1.75 13.49
N VAL A 108 2.57 2.66 12.52
CA VAL A 108 2.28 4.08 12.71
C VAL A 108 1.28 4.51 11.65
N ARG A 109 0.24 5.22 12.07
CA ARG A 109 -0.68 5.93 11.19
C ARG A 109 -0.47 7.43 11.37
N GLU A 110 0.05 8.09 10.35
CA GLU A 110 0.23 9.53 10.35
C GLU A 110 -0.99 10.20 9.73
N HIS A 111 -1.48 11.25 10.38
CA HIS A 111 -2.55 12.09 9.87
C HIS A 111 -1.97 13.38 9.30
N GLY A 112 -2.43 13.74 8.11
CA GLY A 112 -2.03 14.95 7.40
C GLY A 112 -3.24 15.64 6.79
N GLN A 113 -2.98 16.82 6.23
CA GLN A 113 -3.99 17.58 5.50
C GLN A 113 -3.37 18.07 4.19
N THR A 114 -4.08 17.92 3.09
CA THR A 114 -3.66 18.52 1.80
C THR A 114 -3.79 20.03 1.86
N ALA A 115 -3.16 20.75 0.91
CA ALA A 115 -3.26 22.21 0.82
C ALA A 115 -4.71 22.71 0.67
N ASP A 116 -5.55 21.85 0.09
CA ASP A 116 -6.97 21.97 -0.19
C ASP A 116 -7.86 21.55 0.99
N GLY A 117 -7.26 21.21 2.14
CA GLY A 117 -7.98 20.95 3.39
C GLY A 117 -8.47 19.51 3.56
N GLN A 118 -8.19 18.61 2.60
CA GLN A 118 -8.62 17.22 2.68
C GLN A 118 -7.75 16.44 3.66
N LEU A 119 -8.38 15.72 4.59
CA LEU A 119 -7.69 14.85 5.53
C LEU A 119 -7.08 13.66 4.79
N THR A 120 -5.80 13.41 5.04
CA THR A 120 -5.08 12.24 4.52
C THR A 120 -4.54 11.43 5.69
N SER A 121 -4.49 10.12 5.53
CA SER A 121 -3.92 9.23 6.51
C SER A 121 -2.95 8.27 5.83
N THR A 122 -1.72 8.21 6.33
CA THR A 122 -0.69 7.30 5.81
C THR A 122 -0.40 6.24 6.86
N PHE A 123 -0.71 4.99 6.53
CA PHE A 123 -0.43 3.84 7.39
C PHE A 123 0.89 3.19 7.01
N ARG A 124 1.75 2.94 8.00
CA ARG A 124 3.04 2.28 7.83
C ARG A 124 3.20 1.16 8.85
N THR A 125 3.36 -0.06 8.38
CA THR A 125 3.78 -1.18 9.22
C THR A 125 5.30 -1.19 9.36
N LEU A 126 5.80 -1.32 10.59
CA LEU A 126 7.23 -1.23 10.91
C LEU A 126 7.90 -2.60 10.97
N CYS A 127 7.25 -3.55 11.63
CA CYS A 127 7.73 -4.90 11.88
C CYS A 127 6.54 -5.88 11.97
N ASP A 128 6.80 -7.18 12.06
CA ASP A 128 5.77 -8.19 12.32
C ASP A 128 5.78 -8.62 13.78
N CYS A 129 4.60 -8.64 14.39
CA CYS A 129 4.47 -9.06 15.77
C CYS A 129 4.86 -10.54 15.93
N PRO A 130 5.46 -10.92 17.07
CA PRO A 130 5.82 -12.29 17.35
C PRO A 130 4.58 -13.21 17.36
N GLU A 131 4.80 -14.52 17.25
CA GLU A 131 3.71 -15.50 17.23
C GLU A 131 2.71 -15.27 18.37
N ARG A 132 1.41 -15.27 18.04
CA ARG A 132 0.26 -15.01 18.92
C ARG A 132 0.01 -13.56 19.30
N ALA A 133 0.89 -12.62 18.96
CA ALA A 133 0.62 -11.20 19.11
C ALA A 133 0.03 -10.61 17.82
N VAL A 134 -0.89 -9.65 17.97
CA VAL A 134 -1.50 -8.89 16.87
C VAL A 134 -1.09 -7.43 17.00
N CYS A 135 -0.77 -6.79 15.88
CA CYS A 135 -0.51 -5.35 15.85
C CYS A 135 -1.83 -4.59 16.06
N ARG A 136 -2.02 -3.97 17.23
CA ARG A 136 -3.23 -3.20 17.57
C ARG A 136 -2.93 -1.71 17.57
N MET A 137 -3.67 -0.96 16.76
CA MET A 137 -3.63 0.51 16.77
C MET A 137 -4.25 1.04 18.06
N MET A 138 -3.57 1.99 18.70
CA MET A 138 -4.09 2.70 19.86
C MET A 138 -4.96 3.87 19.38
N GLU A 139 -6.04 4.14 20.11
CA GLU A 139 -6.96 5.25 19.81
C GLU A 139 -6.35 6.62 20.11
N GLU A 140 -5.35 6.66 21.00
CA GLU A 140 -4.67 7.89 21.35
C GLU A 140 -3.64 8.28 20.28
N SER A 141 -3.78 9.51 19.77
CA SER A 141 -2.79 10.10 18.88
C SER A 141 -1.77 10.91 19.67
N VAL A 142 -0.50 10.80 19.27
CA VAL A 142 0.62 11.59 19.79
C VAL A 142 1.11 12.60 18.75
N ILE A 143 1.70 13.70 19.20
CA ILE A 143 2.35 14.66 18.29
C ILE A 143 3.84 14.36 18.22
N VAL A 144 4.31 13.89 17.06
CA VAL A 144 5.72 13.62 16.80
C VAL A 144 6.21 14.61 15.73
N LYS A 145 7.17 15.47 16.09
CA LYS A 145 7.75 16.48 15.19
C LYS A 145 6.69 17.33 14.45
N GLY A 146 5.60 17.67 15.14
CA GLY A 146 4.51 18.48 14.59
C GLY A 146 3.52 17.71 13.70
N ARG A 147 3.61 16.38 13.63
CA ARG A 147 2.64 15.52 12.95
C ARG A 147 1.82 14.75 13.99
N GLN A 148 0.53 14.62 13.73
CA GLN A 148 -0.35 13.79 14.55
C GLN A 148 -0.22 12.33 14.09
N GLU A 149 0.13 11.45 15.01
CA GLU A 149 0.36 10.03 14.73
C GLU A 149 -0.44 9.15 15.70
N GLU A 150 -1.09 8.11 15.20
CA GLU A 150 -1.55 6.98 16.01
C GLU A 150 -0.50 5.88 15.94
N HIS A 151 -0.21 5.25 17.08
CA HIS A 151 0.79 4.20 17.18
C HIS A 151 0.13 2.84 17.41
N GLY A 152 0.65 1.81 16.76
CA GLY A 152 0.23 0.43 16.96
C GLY A 152 1.30 -0.37 17.68
N TYR A 153 0.88 -1.21 18.63
CA TYR A 153 1.79 -2.06 19.41
C TYR A 153 1.39 -3.53 19.30
N CYS A 154 2.37 -4.42 19.44
CA CYS A 154 2.12 -5.85 19.53
C CYS A 154 1.44 -6.18 20.84
N VAL A 155 0.26 -6.81 20.78
CA VAL A 155 -0.49 -7.24 21.96
C VAL A 155 -0.93 -8.69 21.77
N GLU A 156 -0.84 -9.49 22.84
CA GLU A 156 -1.36 -10.88 22.87
C GLU A 156 -2.88 -10.93 23.03
#